data_AF-A0A646KLL0-F1
#
_entry.id   AF-A0A646KLL0-F1
#
_cell.length_a   1.000
_cell.length_b   1.000
_cell.length_c   1.000
_cell.angle_alpha   90.00
_cell.angle_beta   90.00
_cell.angle_gamma   90.00
#
_symmetry.space_group_name_H-M   'P 1'
#
loop_
_entity.id
_entity.type
_entity.pdbx_description
1 polymer ?
#
loop_
_entity_poly.entity_id
_entity_poly.type
_entity_poly.pdbx_seq_one_letter_code
_entity_poly.pdbx_strand_id
1 'polypeptide(L)'
;MNAVLVRPAPEKAAERAREILATIEADPEYDRLRTACAKYNDDWASFQGYALVDGYDIAKDVEPLFPEAIRAMAIKAAVYDMTDNEYAAEVPVAVPVDEMIHALAAQFTVLSRIQDRTGIRFVHATDREAIGQLDHGDYTHQVYRAAWGPLNERYWFGKEETEKRRAVVSAKYEPMGIFDGGRRFAPGFATAG
;
A
#
# COMPACT_ATOMS: atom_id res chain seq x y z
N MET A 1 -13.76 -19.05 -17.87
CA MET A 1 -12.76 -19.97 -17.29
C MET A 1 -12.03 -19.19 -16.22
N ASN A 2 -12.17 -19.53 -14.93
CA ASN A 2 -11.35 -18.92 -13.89
C ASN A 2 -9.96 -19.55 -13.99
N ALA A 3 -9.01 -18.84 -14.56
CA ALA A 3 -7.61 -19.24 -14.51
C ALA A 3 -7.22 -19.35 -13.03
N VAL A 4 -6.68 -20.50 -12.63
CA VAL A 4 -6.10 -20.65 -11.29
C VAL A 4 -4.91 -19.71 -11.22
N LEU A 5 -4.96 -18.76 -10.29
CA LEU A 5 -3.88 -17.82 -10.07
C LEU A 5 -2.70 -18.55 -9.42
N VAL A 6 -1.64 -18.79 -10.19
CA VAL A 6 -0.44 -19.48 -9.70
C VAL A 6 0.55 -18.44 -9.17
N ARG A 7 0.88 -18.53 -7.89
CA ARG A 7 1.95 -17.75 -7.25
C ARG A 7 3.11 -18.67 -6.84
N PRO A 8 4.35 -18.16 -6.73
CA PRO A 8 5.48 -18.91 -6.17
C PRO A 8 5.20 -19.39 -4.74
N ALA A 9 6.01 -20.31 -4.23
CA ALA A 9 5.95 -20.65 -2.80
C ALA A 9 6.26 -19.40 -1.94
N PRO A 10 5.55 -19.16 -0.82
CA PRO A 10 5.74 -17.96 -0.01
C PRO A 10 7.19 -17.74 0.44
N GLU A 11 7.91 -18.80 0.79
CA GLU A 11 9.30 -18.75 1.25
C GLU A 11 10.26 -18.31 0.13
N LYS A 12 9.96 -18.71 -1.12
CA LYS A 12 10.74 -18.31 -2.29
C LYS A 12 10.49 -16.85 -2.64
N ALA A 13 9.24 -16.42 -2.64
CA ALA A 13 8.91 -15.01 -2.81
C ALA A 13 9.51 -14.16 -1.68
N ALA A 14 9.55 -14.65 -0.44
CA ALA A 14 10.15 -13.96 0.70
C ALA A 14 11.67 -13.79 0.55
N GLU A 15 12.37 -14.83 0.11
CA GLU A 15 13.80 -14.79 -0.22
C GLU A 15 14.10 -13.68 -1.23
N ARG A 16 13.37 -13.69 -2.35
CA ARG A 16 13.55 -12.69 -3.40
C ARG A 16 13.12 -11.28 -2.99
N ALA A 17 12.05 -11.15 -2.21
CA ALA A 17 11.60 -9.86 -1.72
C ALA A 17 12.63 -9.20 -0.81
N ARG A 18 13.37 -9.97 0.02
CA ARG A 18 14.49 -9.44 0.81
C ARG A 18 15.63 -8.92 -0.07
N GLU A 19 16.00 -9.67 -1.12
CA GLU A 19 17.05 -9.25 -2.06
C GLU A 19 16.67 -7.96 -2.80
N ILE A 20 15.42 -7.90 -3.28
CA ILE A 20 14.86 -6.72 -3.94
C ILE A 20 14.90 -5.52 -3.00
N LEU A 21 14.41 -5.68 -1.76
CA LEU A 21 14.40 -4.60 -0.79
C LEU A 21 15.83 -4.12 -0.47
N ALA A 22 16.76 -5.03 -0.21
CA ALA A 22 18.16 -4.68 0.04
C ALA A 22 18.81 -3.95 -1.14
N THR A 23 18.46 -4.34 -2.37
CA THR A 23 18.94 -3.66 -3.59
C THR A 23 18.39 -2.24 -3.69
N ILE A 24 17.10 -2.05 -3.38
CA ILE A 24 16.45 -0.73 -3.39
C ILE A 24 17.02 0.15 -2.29
N GLU A 25 17.20 -0.38 -1.08
CA GLU A 25 17.78 0.34 0.08
C GLU A 25 19.23 0.79 -0.17
N ALA A 26 19.98 0.05 -0.98
CA ALA A 26 21.34 0.40 -1.38
C ALA A 26 21.40 1.42 -2.55
N ASP A 27 20.28 1.72 -3.21
CA ASP A 27 20.25 2.65 -4.33
C ASP A 27 20.42 4.10 -3.87
N PRO A 28 21.21 4.94 -4.57
CA PRO A 28 21.44 6.34 -4.18
C PRO A 28 20.20 7.22 -4.14
N GLU A 29 19.09 6.84 -4.78
CA GLU A 29 17.83 7.57 -4.71
C GLU A 29 16.92 7.10 -3.56
N TYR A 30 17.28 6.08 -2.77
CA TYR A 30 16.44 5.54 -1.70
C TYR A 30 16.00 6.59 -0.68
N ASP A 31 16.95 7.38 -0.16
CA ASP A 31 16.64 8.45 0.80
C ASP A 31 15.77 9.54 0.20
N ARG A 32 15.94 9.82 -1.11
CA ARG A 32 15.10 10.76 -1.83
C ARG A 32 13.69 10.21 -2.01
N LEU A 33 13.54 8.92 -2.31
CA LEU A 33 12.24 8.23 -2.37
C LEU A 33 11.51 8.33 -1.03
N ARG A 34 12.18 7.96 0.06
CA ARG A 34 11.66 8.04 1.44
C ARG A 34 11.23 9.45 1.81
N THR A 35 12.09 10.43 1.59
CA THR A 35 11.82 11.84 1.92
C THR A 35 10.68 12.40 1.09
N ALA A 36 10.59 12.04 -0.20
CA ALA A 36 9.53 12.51 -1.08
C ALA A 36 8.16 11.93 -0.69
N CYS A 37 8.09 10.64 -0.36
CA CYS A 37 6.86 10.03 0.16
C CYS A 37 6.40 10.69 1.46
N ALA A 38 7.34 11.12 2.31
CA ALA A 38 7.00 11.80 3.55
C ALA A 38 6.43 13.22 3.35
N LYS A 39 6.58 13.82 2.16
CA LYS A 39 6.02 15.14 1.82
C LYS A 39 4.56 15.08 1.33
N TYR A 40 3.91 13.93 1.43
CA TYR A 40 2.47 13.77 1.16
C TYR A 40 1.58 14.37 2.27
N ASN A 41 2.13 15.28 3.07
CA ASN A 41 1.49 15.80 4.27
C ASN A 41 0.39 16.83 4.01
N ASP A 42 0.42 17.53 2.86
CA ASP A 42 -0.44 18.70 2.65
C ASP A 42 -1.53 18.50 1.58
N ASP A 43 -1.35 17.61 0.60
CA ASP A 43 -2.23 17.60 -0.59
C ASP A 43 -2.98 16.28 -0.86
N TRP A 44 -2.41 15.09 -0.65
CA TRP A 44 -2.92 13.83 -1.25
C TRP A 44 -3.26 12.72 -0.24
N ALA A 45 -3.54 13.05 1.02
CA ALA A 45 -4.01 12.06 1.98
C ALA A 45 -5.47 11.67 1.66
N SER A 46 -5.71 10.39 1.35
CA SER A 46 -7.08 9.91 1.16
C SER A 46 -7.78 9.72 2.50
N PHE A 47 -9.04 10.15 2.54
CA PHE A 47 -9.83 10.15 3.75
C PHE A 47 -10.15 8.73 4.25
N GLN A 48 -10.56 7.82 3.37
CA GLN A 48 -10.85 6.42 3.72
C GLN A 48 -9.61 5.54 3.75
N GLY A 49 -8.44 6.10 3.44
CA GLY A 49 -7.17 5.45 3.57
C GLY A 49 -6.67 5.49 5.00
N TYR A 50 -6.13 6.64 5.38
CA TYR A 50 -5.49 6.83 6.67
C TYR A 50 -6.45 7.00 7.85
N ALA A 51 -7.70 7.44 7.64
CA ALA A 51 -8.65 7.54 8.76
C ALA A 51 -9.07 6.17 9.33
N LEU A 52 -8.70 5.07 8.67
CA LEU A 52 -8.86 3.72 9.22
C LEU A 52 -7.76 3.36 10.23
N VAL A 53 -6.71 4.16 10.35
CA VAL A 53 -5.71 4.01 11.43
C VAL A 53 -6.18 4.85 12.62
N ASP A 54 -6.46 4.20 13.74
CA ASP A 54 -6.94 4.91 14.92
C ASP A 54 -5.91 5.92 15.44
N GLY A 55 -6.38 7.15 15.64
CA GLY A 55 -5.52 8.29 15.99
C GLY A 55 -4.41 8.58 14.98
N TYR A 56 -4.65 8.36 13.68
CA TYR A 56 -3.67 8.68 12.63
C TYR A 56 -3.19 10.13 12.75
N ASP A 57 -1.87 10.29 12.76
CA ASP A 57 -1.16 11.54 12.79
C ASP A 57 -0.02 11.45 11.77
N ILE A 58 -0.11 12.28 10.74
CA ILE A 58 0.84 12.25 9.62
C ILE A 58 2.29 12.46 10.08
N ALA A 59 2.50 13.24 11.14
CA ALA A 59 3.83 13.48 11.69
C ALA A 59 4.41 12.25 12.42
N LYS A 60 3.56 11.31 12.84
CA LYS A 60 3.95 10.11 13.60
C LYS A 60 3.91 8.84 12.76
N ASP A 61 2.97 8.75 11.83
CA ASP A 61 2.61 7.49 11.17
C ASP A 61 3.26 7.33 9.79
N VAL A 62 3.66 8.41 9.12
CA VAL A 62 4.29 8.34 7.78
C VAL A 62 5.62 7.60 7.80
N GLU A 63 6.49 7.95 8.76
CA GLU A 63 7.82 7.35 8.87
C GLU A 63 7.77 5.83 9.09
N PRO A 64 6.99 5.30 10.05
CA PRO A 64 6.86 3.85 10.23
C PRO A 64 6.00 3.15 9.17
N LEU A 65 5.21 3.86 8.36
CA LEU A 65 4.40 3.28 7.30
C LEU A 65 5.17 3.09 5.99
N PHE A 66 6.15 3.96 5.69
CA PHE A 66 7.04 3.83 4.54
C PHE A 66 7.70 2.44 4.42
N PRO A 67 8.37 1.88 5.46
CA PRO A 67 8.98 0.55 5.37
C PRO A 67 7.95 -0.55 5.12
N GLU A 68 6.70 -0.41 5.58
CA GLU A 68 5.64 -1.38 5.33
C GLU A 68 5.22 -1.41 3.87
N ALA A 69 5.09 -0.24 3.25
CA ALA A 69 4.72 -0.10 1.84
C ALA A 69 5.83 -0.58 0.90
N ILE A 70 7.08 -0.24 1.17
CA ILE A 70 8.19 -0.69 0.31
C ILE A 70 8.43 -2.20 0.44
N ARG A 71 8.20 -2.79 1.61
CA ARG A 71 8.16 -4.26 1.78
C ARG A 71 7.05 -4.90 0.95
N ALA A 72 5.85 -4.33 0.96
CA ALA A 72 4.74 -4.80 0.13
C ALA A 72 5.09 -4.71 -1.37
N MET A 73 5.67 -3.59 -1.82
CA MET A 73 6.16 -3.43 -3.19
C MET A 73 7.26 -4.42 -3.56
N ALA A 74 8.17 -4.73 -2.62
CA ALA A 74 9.18 -5.77 -2.83
C ALA A 74 8.56 -7.17 -2.99
N ILE A 75 7.47 -7.48 -2.27
CA ILE A 75 6.70 -8.71 -2.50
C ILE A 75 6.08 -8.71 -3.90
N LYS A 76 5.41 -7.63 -4.30
CA LYS A 76 4.80 -7.53 -5.64
C LYS A 76 5.84 -7.73 -6.74
N ALA A 77 6.98 -7.02 -6.64
CA ALA A 77 8.10 -7.15 -7.56
C ALA A 77 8.69 -8.56 -7.58
N ALA A 78 8.85 -9.22 -6.42
CA ALA A 78 9.36 -10.59 -6.34
C ALA A 78 8.43 -11.59 -7.05
N VAL A 79 7.12 -11.49 -6.84
CA VAL A 79 6.15 -12.35 -7.52
C VAL A 79 6.16 -12.09 -9.02
N TYR A 80 6.24 -10.83 -9.44
CA TYR A 80 6.32 -10.49 -10.84
C TYR A 80 7.59 -11.01 -11.52
N ASP A 81 8.75 -10.84 -10.88
CA ASP A 81 10.05 -11.35 -11.38
C ASP A 81 10.02 -12.87 -11.60
N MET A 82 9.30 -13.61 -10.74
CA MET A 82 9.18 -15.08 -10.83
C MET A 82 8.11 -15.58 -11.80
N THR A 83 7.17 -14.73 -12.21
CA THR A 83 5.96 -15.19 -12.94
C THR A 83 5.69 -14.42 -14.23
N ASP A 84 6.30 -13.24 -14.41
CA ASP A 84 5.98 -12.25 -15.44
C ASP A 84 4.46 -11.95 -15.52
N ASN A 85 3.76 -12.08 -14.40
CA ASN A 85 2.30 -11.98 -14.31
C ASN A 85 1.87 -10.93 -13.29
N GLU A 86 1.43 -9.78 -13.78
CA GLU A 86 0.92 -8.67 -12.96
C GLU A 86 -0.30 -9.07 -12.10
N TYR A 87 -1.19 -9.95 -12.58
CA TYR A 87 -2.33 -10.42 -11.77
C TYR A 87 -1.87 -11.28 -10.58
N ALA A 88 -0.81 -12.06 -10.75
CA ALA A 88 -0.24 -12.84 -9.65
C ALA A 88 0.45 -11.93 -8.65
N ALA A 89 1.14 -10.90 -9.15
CA ALA A 89 1.92 -9.94 -8.38
C ALA A 89 1.08 -8.95 -7.57
N GLU A 90 -0.15 -8.64 -8.01
CA GLU A 90 -1.11 -7.87 -7.20
C GLU A 90 -1.62 -8.70 -6.02
N VAL A 91 -0.78 -8.77 -4.99
CA VAL A 91 -1.11 -9.43 -3.73
C VAL A 91 -1.94 -8.49 -2.83
N PRO A 92 -2.91 -9.02 -2.06
CA PRO A 92 -3.71 -8.20 -1.15
C PRO A 92 -2.85 -7.47 -0.11
N VAL A 93 -3.18 -6.22 0.18
CA VAL A 93 -2.52 -5.40 1.21
C VAL A 93 -3.57 -4.68 2.05
N ALA A 94 -3.18 -4.27 3.26
CA ALA A 94 -4.04 -3.45 4.11
C ALA A 94 -4.18 -2.03 3.53
N VAL A 95 -5.33 -1.41 3.75
CA VAL A 95 -5.67 -0.09 3.18
C VAL A 95 -4.59 0.98 3.44
N PRO A 96 -4.12 1.24 4.67
CA PRO A 96 -3.13 2.31 4.89
C PRO A 96 -1.77 2.00 4.28
N VAL A 97 -1.43 0.71 4.12
CA VAL A 97 -0.20 0.32 3.42
C VAL A 97 -0.32 0.65 1.94
N ASP A 98 -1.47 0.39 1.32
CA ASP A 98 -1.71 0.70 -0.08
C ASP A 98 -1.72 2.21 -0.36
N GLU A 99 -2.24 3.03 0.55
CA GLU A 99 -2.15 4.49 0.46
C GLU A 99 -0.69 4.97 0.38
N MET A 100 0.21 4.36 1.15
CA MET A 100 1.64 4.67 1.06
C MET A 100 2.27 4.07 -0.21
N ILE A 101 1.73 2.97 -0.76
CA ILE A 101 2.10 2.47 -2.09
C ILE A 101 1.72 3.49 -3.17
N HIS A 102 0.56 4.15 -3.08
CA HIS A 102 0.17 5.22 -4.00
C HIS A 102 1.15 6.40 -3.92
N ALA A 103 1.55 6.79 -2.70
CA ALA A 103 2.56 7.83 -2.49
C ALA A 103 3.92 7.44 -3.10
N LEU A 104 4.33 6.17 -2.96
CA LEU A 104 5.51 5.59 -3.62
C LEU A 104 5.38 5.67 -5.15
N ALA A 105 4.28 5.15 -5.72
CA ALA A 105 4.04 5.10 -7.16
C ALA A 105 4.04 6.49 -7.80
N ALA A 106 3.55 7.50 -7.08
CA ALA A 106 3.59 8.88 -7.52
C ALA A 106 5.01 9.46 -7.62
N GLN A 107 6.02 8.85 -6.97
CA GLN A 107 7.44 9.20 -7.15
C GLN A 107 8.01 8.60 -8.44
N PHE A 108 7.23 8.64 -9.53
CA PHE A 108 7.50 7.98 -10.81
C PHE A 108 8.93 8.21 -11.33
N THR A 109 9.43 9.45 -11.30
CA THR A 109 10.78 9.79 -11.78
C THR A 109 11.87 9.11 -10.95
N VAL A 110 11.68 9.03 -9.63
CA VAL A 110 12.64 8.39 -8.72
C VAL A 110 12.60 6.87 -8.92
N LEU A 111 11.39 6.29 -8.91
CA LEU A 111 11.20 4.86 -9.13
C LEU A 111 11.76 4.41 -10.49
N SER A 112 11.48 5.14 -11.58
CA SER A 112 12.00 4.80 -12.92
C SER A 112 13.52 4.69 -12.94
N ARG A 113 14.22 5.62 -12.28
CA ARG A 113 15.69 5.59 -12.19
C ARG A 113 16.21 4.40 -11.39
N ILE A 114 15.53 4.03 -10.31
CA ILE A 114 15.86 2.83 -9.52
C ILE A 114 15.67 1.58 -10.39
N GLN A 115 14.54 1.48 -11.10
CA GLN A 115 14.25 0.35 -12.00
C GLN A 115 15.30 0.24 -13.11
N ASP A 116 15.66 1.36 -13.76
CA ASP A 116 16.68 1.38 -14.82
C ASP A 116 18.05 0.88 -14.34
N ARG A 117 18.45 1.23 -13.11
CA ARG A 117 19.74 0.81 -12.54
C ARG A 117 19.75 -0.62 -12.04
N THR A 118 18.64 -1.09 -11.49
CA THR A 118 18.57 -2.37 -10.77
C THR A 118 17.97 -3.49 -11.59
N GLY A 119 17.24 -3.16 -12.67
CA GLY A 119 16.43 -4.11 -13.43
C GLY A 119 15.16 -4.58 -12.70
N ILE A 120 14.90 -4.10 -11.48
CA ILE A 120 13.70 -4.46 -10.71
C ILE A 120 12.49 -3.77 -11.35
N ARG A 121 11.41 -4.53 -11.57
CA ARG A 121 10.14 -3.99 -12.07
C ARG A 121 9.15 -3.83 -10.93
N PHE A 122 8.78 -2.59 -10.61
CA PHE A 122 7.70 -2.26 -9.70
C PHE A 122 6.38 -2.38 -10.45
N VAL A 123 5.51 -3.28 -9.98
CA VAL A 123 4.18 -3.46 -10.55
C VAL A 123 3.14 -2.99 -9.55
N HIS A 124 2.30 -2.07 -10.00
CA HIS A 124 1.14 -1.61 -9.29
C HIS A 124 0.11 -1.03 -10.27
N ALA A 125 -1.13 -1.52 -10.24
CA ALA A 125 -2.19 -1.03 -11.11
C ALA A 125 -3.56 -1.00 -10.43
N THR A 126 -4.22 0.15 -10.45
CA THR A 126 -5.50 0.40 -9.76
C THR A 126 -6.65 -0.47 -10.23
N ASP A 127 -6.64 -0.91 -11.49
CA ASP A 127 -7.66 -1.83 -12.02
C ASP A 127 -7.54 -3.26 -11.46
N ARG A 128 -6.43 -3.58 -10.77
CA ARG A 128 -6.12 -4.91 -10.23
C ARG A 128 -5.87 -4.93 -8.73
N GLU A 129 -5.99 -3.79 -8.08
CA GLU A 129 -5.81 -3.62 -6.65
C GLU A 129 -6.75 -4.53 -5.84
N ALA A 130 -6.17 -5.32 -4.93
CA ALA A 130 -6.89 -6.11 -3.95
C ALA A 130 -6.87 -5.41 -2.57
N ILE A 131 -7.15 -4.11 -2.54
CA ILE A 131 -7.07 -3.26 -1.34
C ILE A 131 -8.05 -3.72 -0.26
N GLY A 132 -7.55 -3.83 0.97
CA GLY A 132 -8.37 -4.18 2.14
C GLY A 132 -8.89 -5.62 2.09
N GLN A 133 -8.42 -6.44 1.16
CA GLN A 133 -8.76 -7.86 1.06
C GLN A 133 -7.78 -8.77 1.81
N LEU A 134 -6.73 -8.20 2.40
CA LEU A 134 -5.78 -8.93 3.22
C LEU A 134 -6.49 -9.63 4.38
N ASP A 135 -6.10 -10.87 4.65
CA ASP A 135 -6.41 -11.57 5.89
C ASP A 135 -5.19 -12.26 6.51
N HIS A 136 -5.28 -12.55 7.80
CA HIS A 136 -4.22 -13.30 8.48
C HIS A 136 -4.17 -14.74 7.96
N GLY A 137 -3.05 -15.06 7.32
CA GLY A 137 -2.79 -16.40 6.79
C GLY A 137 -2.83 -16.41 5.26
N ASP A 138 -3.21 -15.30 4.64
CA ASP A 138 -3.13 -15.16 3.19
C ASP A 138 -1.69 -15.12 2.68
N TYR A 139 -1.55 -15.23 1.36
CA TYR A 139 -0.27 -15.24 0.66
C TYR A 139 0.64 -14.08 1.10
N THR A 140 0.14 -12.84 1.11
CA THR A 140 0.94 -11.67 1.54
C THR A 140 1.42 -11.80 2.97
N HIS A 141 0.57 -12.24 3.89
CA HIS A 141 0.94 -12.45 5.30
C HIS A 141 2.03 -13.52 5.43
N GLN A 142 1.92 -14.63 4.70
CA GLN A 142 2.91 -15.71 4.72
C GLN A 142 4.26 -15.24 4.18
N VAL A 143 4.29 -14.56 3.03
CA VAL A 143 5.53 -14.02 2.45
C VAL A 143 6.16 -13.00 3.38
N TYR A 144 5.37 -12.02 3.85
CA TYR A 144 5.86 -10.98 4.76
C TYR A 144 6.47 -11.60 6.02
N ARG A 145 5.75 -12.55 6.64
CA ARG A 145 6.21 -13.23 7.84
C ARG A 145 7.51 -14.00 7.65
N ALA A 146 7.64 -14.70 6.53
CA ALA A 146 8.87 -15.40 6.17
C ALA A 146 10.03 -14.44 5.84
N ALA A 147 9.74 -13.22 5.39
CA ALA A 147 10.73 -12.22 5.01
C ALA A 147 11.24 -11.39 6.20
N TRP A 148 10.33 -10.82 7.01
CA TRP A 148 10.64 -9.78 7.99
C TRP A 148 10.01 -10.02 9.38
N GLY A 149 9.32 -11.14 9.57
CA GLY A 149 8.65 -11.44 10.84
C GLY A 149 7.22 -10.86 10.91
N PRO A 150 6.67 -10.64 12.12
CA PRO A 150 5.27 -10.27 12.27
C PRO A 150 4.94 -8.94 11.57
N LEU A 151 3.71 -8.84 11.07
CA LEU A 151 3.17 -7.58 10.54
C LEU A 151 3.01 -6.55 11.67
N ASN A 152 3.16 -5.26 11.33
CA ASN A 152 2.81 -4.18 12.24
C ASN A 152 1.28 -4.04 12.35
N GLU A 153 0.68 -4.56 13.42
CA GLU A 153 -0.78 -4.62 13.63
C GLU A 153 -1.48 -3.25 13.59
N ARG A 154 -0.74 -2.14 13.76
CA ARG A 154 -1.30 -0.79 13.61
C ARG A 154 -1.74 -0.50 12.18
N TYR A 155 -0.94 -0.93 11.19
CA TYR A 155 -1.14 -0.63 9.77
C TYR A 155 -1.64 -1.84 8.98
N TRP A 156 -1.42 -3.04 9.50
CA TRP A 156 -1.85 -4.29 8.88
C TRP A 156 -3.03 -4.88 9.64
N PHE A 157 -4.23 -4.54 9.21
CA PHE A 157 -5.47 -5.11 9.71
C PHE A 157 -6.23 -5.82 8.59
N GLY A 158 -6.90 -6.91 8.95
CA GLY A 158 -7.60 -7.76 8.00
C GLY A 158 -8.86 -7.12 7.42
N LYS A 159 -9.45 -7.78 6.42
CA LYS A 159 -10.66 -7.33 5.71
C LYS A 159 -11.86 -7.05 6.62
N GLU A 160 -12.10 -7.87 7.64
CA GLU A 160 -13.24 -7.70 8.54
C GLU A 160 -13.09 -6.45 9.41
N GLU A 161 -11.90 -6.24 9.96
CA GLU A 161 -11.59 -5.03 10.72
C GLU A 161 -11.57 -3.79 9.82
N THR A 162 -11.11 -3.92 8.56
CA THR A 162 -11.20 -2.86 7.55
C THR A 162 -12.64 -2.40 7.36
N GLU A 163 -13.57 -3.33 7.12
CA GLU A 163 -14.99 -3.01 6.91
C GLU A 163 -15.64 -2.43 8.16
N LYS A 164 -15.31 -2.96 9.35
CA LYS A 164 -15.77 -2.39 10.62
C LYS A 164 -15.30 -0.94 10.79
N ARG A 165 -14.03 -0.64 10.51
CA ARG A 165 -13.50 0.73 10.62
C ARG A 165 -14.11 1.67 9.58
N ARG A 166 -14.31 1.20 8.34
CA ARG A 166 -15.01 1.95 7.29
C ARG A 166 -16.42 2.33 7.69
N ALA A 167 -17.16 1.42 8.31
CA ALA A 167 -18.51 1.69 8.82
C ALA A 167 -18.50 2.77 9.91
N VAL A 168 -17.56 2.69 10.85
CA VAL A 168 -17.41 3.69 11.92
C VAL A 168 -17.04 5.07 11.36
N VAL A 169 -16.06 5.14 10.46
CA VAL A 169 -15.67 6.39 9.80
C VAL A 169 -16.84 6.95 9.00
N SER A 170 -17.49 6.16 8.15
CA SER A 170 -18.61 6.65 7.33
C SER A 170 -19.73 7.24 8.20
N ALA A 171 -20.15 6.53 9.25
CA ALA A 171 -21.18 7.02 10.17
C ALA A 171 -20.80 8.35 10.87
N LYS A 172 -19.50 8.59 11.11
CA LYS A 172 -19.01 9.82 11.75
C LYS A 172 -19.01 11.02 10.80
N TYR A 173 -18.76 10.82 9.51
CA TYR A 173 -18.48 11.89 8.56
C TYR A 173 -19.57 12.14 7.51
N GLU A 174 -20.47 11.19 7.27
CA GLU A 174 -21.65 11.42 6.45
C GLU A 174 -22.51 12.61 6.94
N PRO A 175 -22.73 12.82 8.26
CA PRO A 175 -23.42 14.01 8.75
C PRO A 175 -22.71 15.33 8.43
N MET A 176 -21.40 15.29 8.14
CA MET A 176 -20.60 16.45 7.72
C MET A 176 -20.61 16.67 6.21
N GLY A 177 -21.42 15.90 5.46
CA GLY A 177 -21.53 16.02 4.01
C GLY A 177 -20.43 15.28 3.24
N ILE A 178 -19.70 14.35 3.87
CA ILE A 178 -18.69 13.51 3.21
C ILE A 178 -19.27 12.12 3.00
N PHE A 179 -19.57 11.76 1.75
CA PHE A 179 -20.27 10.52 1.41
C PHE A 179 -19.42 9.59 0.56
N ASP A 180 -19.85 8.32 0.47
CA ASP A 180 -19.27 7.29 -0.40
C ASP A 180 -17.77 7.12 -0.20
N GLY A 181 -17.29 7.37 1.02
CA GLY A 181 -15.88 7.34 1.34
C GLY A 181 -15.06 8.53 0.86
N GLY A 182 -15.68 9.70 0.69
CA GLY A 182 -15.02 10.90 0.13
C GLY A 182 -15.05 10.96 -1.39
N ARG A 183 -15.88 10.15 -2.05
CA ARG A 183 -16.12 10.25 -3.51
C ARG A 183 -17.22 11.24 -3.86
N ARG A 184 -17.98 11.71 -2.86
CA ARG A 184 -19.05 12.69 -3.03
C ARG A 184 -19.10 13.63 -1.82
N PHE A 185 -19.28 14.92 -2.09
CA PHE A 185 -19.25 15.98 -1.08
C PHE A 185 -20.48 16.88 -1.18
N ALA A 186 -21.00 17.32 -0.03
CA ALA A 186 -22.01 18.37 0.09
C ALA A 186 -21.54 19.43 1.10
N PRO A 187 -20.54 20.26 0.76
CA PRO A 187 -19.87 21.16 1.70
C PRO A 187 -20.71 22.38 2.13
N GLY A 188 -21.87 22.62 1.50
CA GLY A 188 -22.81 23.66 1.93
C GLY A 188 -22.30 25.10 1.78
N PHE A 189 -21.42 25.37 0.81
CA PHE A 189 -20.95 26.74 0.53
C PHE A 189 -22.12 27.68 0.27
N ALA A 190 -22.02 28.90 0.79
CA ALA A 190 -22.99 29.95 0.51
C ALA A 190 -23.02 30.21 -1.00
N THR A 191 -24.17 29.98 -1.64
CA THR A 191 -24.41 30.42 -3.00
C THR A 191 -24.64 31.93 -2.97
N ALA A 192 -23.88 32.69 -3.76
CA ALA A 192 -24.18 34.12 -3.95
C ALA A 192 -25.61 34.24 -4.47
N GLY A 193 -26.46 34.90 -3.70
CA GLY A 193 -27.84 35.25 -4.08
C GLY A 193 -27.90 36.45 -5.01
#